data_AF-A0A1E8FR22-F1
#
_entry.id   AF-A0A1E8FR22-F1
#
_cell.length_a   1.000
_cell.length_b   1.000
_cell.length_c   1.000
_cell.angle_alpha   90.00
_cell.angle_beta   90.00
_cell.angle_gamma   90.00
#
_symmetry.space_group_name_H-M   'P 1'
#
loop_
_entity.id
_entity.type
_entity.pdbx_description
1 polymer ?
#
loop_
_entity_poly.entity_id
_entity_poly.type
_entity_poly.pdbx_seq_one_letter_code
_entity_poly.pdbx_strand_id
1 'polypeptide(L)'
;MDVQLKRRAPSPAGGYRYGASRRAVPGRDGGSEDDAARLRSEFARQRQRLAQADSGYRALIVRRNDLIAECVQDRLPVTKIAAALGVSTWVVRTAVGDPGEGPPSGVSRESRLAQLQEIARELADATAGRLVLEAERKALVTAAHRENALDVFELASLTGLTPEHIRKMVRGRRKAS
;
A
#
# COMPACT_ATOMS: atom_id res chain seq x y z
N MET A 1 -56.69 -2.64 29.66
CA MET A 1 -56.80 -1.89 28.38
C MET A 1 -55.39 -1.74 27.84
N ASP A 2 -54.91 -2.83 27.26
CA ASP A 2 -53.53 -3.00 26.80
C ASP A 2 -53.35 -2.39 25.42
N VAL A 3 -52.51 -1.37 25.33
CA VAL A 3 -52.22 -0.68 24.07
C VAL A 3 -51.12 -1.42 23.33
N GLN A 4 -51.52 -2.25 22.37
CA GLN A 4 -50.63 -2.82 21.34
C GLN A 4 -50.08 -1.69 20.46
N LEU A 5 -48.78 -1.42 20.56
CA LEU A 5 -48.04 -0.63 19.58
C LEU A 5 -47.25 -1.56 18.65
N LYS A 6 -47.91 -1.88 17.54
CA LYS A 6 -47.36 -2.49 16.33
C LYS A 6 -46.46 -1.47 15.62
N ARG A 7 -45.13 -1.67 15.59
CA ARG A 7 -44.24 -0.95 14.66
C ARG A 7 -43.10 -1.82 14.10
N ARG A 8 -43.20 -2.00 12.77
CA ARG A 8 -42.17 -1.92 11.70
C ARG A 8 -40.96 -2.87 11.73
N ALA A 9 -40.90 -3.71 10.68
CA ALA A 9 -39.64 -4.01 9.99
C ALA A 9 -39.32 -2.88 8.98
N PRO A 10 -38.03 -2.64 8.64
CA PRO A 10 -37.52 -3.21 7.39
C PRO A 10 -36.05 -3.75 7.46
N SER A 11 -35.79 -4.78 6.65
CA SER A 11 -34.50 -5.38 6.24
C SER A 11 -33.50 -4.39 5.59
N PRO A 12 -32.27 -4.78 5.16
CA PRO A 12 -31.42 -5.94 5.51
C PRO A 12 -29.97 -5.52 5.91
N ALA A 13 -29.35 -6.23 6.84
CA ALA A 13 -27.89 -6.20 6.97
C ALA A 13 -27.28 -6.99 5.80
N GLY A 14 -26.96 -6.28 4.70
CA GLY A 14 -26.26 -6.80 3.53
C GLY A 14 -24.80 -7.11 3.82
N GLY A 15 -24.55 -8.10 4.67
CA GLY A 15 -23.25 -8.75 4.75
C GLY A 15 -23.07 -9.62 3.51
N TYR A 16 -22.10 -9.27 2.66
CA TYR A 16 -21.64 -10.13 1.57
C TYR A 16 -21.03 -11.41 2.19
N ARG A 17 -21.88 -12.40 2.51
CA ARG A 17 -21.46 -13.79 2.68
C ARG A 17 -21.36 -14.37 1.28
N TYR A 18 -20.14 -14.60 0.83
CA TYR A 18 -19.90 -15.50 -0.30
C TYR A 18 -20.35 -16.88 0.17
N GLY A 19 -21.61 -17.21 -0.13
CA GLY A 19 -22.13 -18.55 0.03
C GLY A 19 -21.27 -19.46 -0.81
N ALA A 20 -20.64 -20.44 -0.14
CA ALA A 20 -20.01 -21.59 -0.75
C ALA A 20 -21.07 -22.43 -1.49
N SER A 21 -21.64 -21.88 -2.56
CA SER A 21 -22.22 -22.68 -3.61
C SER A 21 -21.03 -23.13 -4.44
N ARG A 22 -20.51 -24.30 -4.10
CA ARG A 22 -19.72 -25.13 -5.04
C ARG A 22 -20.61 -25.39 -6.26
N ARG A 23 -20.73 -24.42 -7.17
CA ARG A 23 -20.92 -24.74 -8.57
C ARG A 23 -19.62 -25.41 -8.95
N ALA A 24 -19.63 -26.73 -8.92
CA ALA A 24 -18.64 -27.52 -9.63
C ALA A 24 -18.66 -27.02 -11.06
N VAL A 25 -17.66 -26.20 -11.41
CA VAL A 25 -17.35 -25.88 -12.79
C VAL A 25 -16.82 -27.21 -13.35
N PRO A 26 -17.54 -27.88 -14.26
CA PRO A 26 -17.06 -29.13 -14.83
C PRO A 26 -15.85 -28.78 -15.71
N GLY A 27 -14.69 -29.36 -15.41
CA GLY A 27 -13.45 -29.19 -16.19
C GLY A 27 -12.28 -28.48 -15.49
N ARG A 28 -12.24 -28.42 -14.15
CA ARG A 28 -11.05 -27.93 -13.42
C ARG A 28 -9.98 -29.03 -13.31
N ASP A 29 -9.37 -29.40 -14.42
CA ASP A 29 -8.24 -30.38 -14.48
C ASP A 29 -6.87 -29.75 -14.15
N GLY A 30 -6.82 -28.65 -13.38
CA GLY A 30 -5.70 -27.70 -13.42
C GLY A 30 -4.85 -27.51 -12.15
N GLY A 31 -5.10 -28.19 -11.03
CA GLY A 31 -4.24 -28.06 -9.85
C GLY A 31 -4.76 -28.81 -8.64
N SER A 32 -3.86 -29.46 -7.88
CA SER A 32 -4.22 -30.15 -6.64
C SER A 32 -4.76 -29.13 -5.62
N GLU A 33 -5.61 -29.57 -4.69
CA GLU A 33 -6.04 -28.75 -3.55
C GLU A 33 -4.82 -28.21 -2.75
N ASP A 34 -3.73 -28.98 -2.76
CA ASP A 34 -2.43 -28.59 -2.20
C ASP A 34 -1.78 -27.39 -2.91
N ASP A 35 -1.91 -27.29 -4.24
CA ASP A 35 -1.33 -26.19 -5.02
C ASP A 35 -2.10 -24.89 -4.76
N ALA A 36 -3.42 -24.98 -4.65
CA ALA A 36 -4.25 -23.84 -4.28
C ALA A 36 -3.97 -23.38 -2.83
N ALA A 37 -3.72 -24.31 -1.90
CA ALA A 37 -3.32 -23.96 -0.53
C ALA A 37 -1.95 -23.26 -0.49
N ARG A 38 -0.98 -23.75 -1.25
CA ARG A 38 0.35 -23.11 -1.40
C ARG A 38 0.23 -21.69 -1.93
N LEU A 39 -0.51 -21.48 -3.02
CA LEU A 39 -0.73 -20.14 -3.59
C LEU A 39 -1.36 -19.18 -2.58
N ARG A 40 -2.36 -19.64 -1.79
CA ARG A 40 -2.96 -18.81 -0.73
C ARG A 40 -1.93 -18.38 0.32
N SER A 41 -1.03 -19.28 0.71
CA SER A 41 0.06 -18.97 1.65
C SER A 41 1.06 -17.96 1.08
N GLU A 42 1.38 -18.06 -0.21
CA GLU A 42 2.26 -17.12 -0.89
C GLU A 42 1.65 -15.73 -1.00
N PHE A 43 0.35 -15.63 -1.34
CA PHE A 43 -0.38 -14.36 -1.35
C PHE A 43 -0.42 -13.73 0.04
N ALA A 44 -0.63 -14.53 1.09
CA ALA A 44 -0.61 -14.04 2.47
C ALA A 44 0.76 -13.44 2.84
N ARG A 45 1.85 -14.15 2.53
CA ARG A 45 3.22 -13.66 2.74
C ARG A 45 3.48 -12.38 1.96
N GLN A 46 3.03 -12.30 0.70
CA GLN A 46 3.25 -11.12 -0.12
C GLN A 46 2.47 -9.90 0.40
N ARG A 47 1.25 -10.11 0.87
CA ARG A 47 0.46 -9.06 1.52
C ARG A 47 1.13 -8.55 2.79
N GLN A 48 1.70 -9.45 3.60
CA GLN A 48 2.42 -9.06 4.81
C GLN A 48 3.67 -8.22 4.48
N ARG A 49 4.44 -8.60 3.47
CA ARG A 49 5.61 -7.84 3.00
C ARG A 49 5.24 -6.44 2.52
N LEU A 50 4.18 -6.32 1.71
CA LEU A 50 3.68 -5.02 1.25
C LEU A 50 3.21 -4.16 2.42
N ALA A 51 2.48 -4.72 3.38
CA ALA A 51 2.02 -3.99 4.56
C ALA A 51 3.21 -3.48 5.40
N GLN A 52 4.25 -4.30 5.58
CA GLN A 52 5.47 -3.91 6.27
C GLN A 52 6.20 -2.78 5.52
N ALA A 53 6.34 -2.89 4.20
CA ALA A 53 6.96 -1.86 3.37
C ALA A 53 6.18 -0.54 3.40
N ASP A 54 4.85 -0.59 3.33
CA ASP A 54 3.97 0.58 3.45
C ASP A 54 4.09 1.24 4.83
N SER A 55 4.14 0.44 5.90
CA SER A 55 4.32 0.96 7.26
C SER A 55 5.69 1.62 7.43
N GLY A 56 6.75 0.99 6.93
CA GLY A 56 8.10 1.56 6.95
C GLY A 56 8.18 2.86 6.15
N TYR A 57 7.60 2.89 4.95
CA TYR A 57 7.52 4.11 4.14
C TYR A 57 6.81 5.25 4.86
N ARG A 58 5.68 4.98 5.54
CA ARG A 58 4.97 5.98 6.34
C ARG A 58 5.82 6.51 7.50
N ALA A 59 6.55 5.64 8.19
CA ALA A 59 7.47 6.06 9.25
C ALA A 59 8.58 6.98 8.72
N LEU A 60 9.14 6.69 7.53
CA LEU A 60 10.11 7.56 6.87
C LEU A 60 9.53 8.94 6.51
N ILE A 61 8.26 9.00 6.07
CA ILE A 61 7.58 10.26 5.78
C ILE A 61 7.43 11.12 7.05
N VAL A 62 7.08 10.50 8.18
CA VAL A 62 6.99 11.20 9.48
C VAL A 62 8.38 11.72 9.88
N ARG A 63 9.40 10.85 9.88
CA ARG A 63 10.79 11.23 10.20
C ARG A 63 11.30 12.37 9.30
N ARG A 64 10.98 12.34 8.00
CA ARG A 64 11.33 13.42 7.07
C ARG A 64 10.66 14.74 7.48
N ASN A 65 9.38 14.73 7.85
CA ASN A 65 8.66 15.94 8.25
C ASN A 65 9.23 16.52 9.55
N ASP A 66 9.54 15.67 10.53
CA ASP A 66 10.18 16.08 11.78
C ASP A 66 11.54 16.72 11.49
N LEU A 67 12.37 16.09 10.65
CA LEU A 67 13.67 16.66 10.26
C LEU A 67 13.53 17.98 9.49
N ILE A 68 12.51 18.13 8.65
CA ILE A 68 12.20 19.40 7.98
C ILE A 68 11.89 20.48 9.01
N ALA A 69 11.06 20.19 10.01
CA ALA A 69 10.70 21.14 11.07
C ALA A 69 11.94 21.55 11.88
N GLU A 70 12.79 20.59 12.27
CA GLU A 70 14.06 20.84 12.95
C GLU A 70 15.00 21.73 12.13
N CYS A 71 15.12 21.48 10.81
CA CYS A 71 15.93 22.31 9.92
C CYS A 71 15.41 23.76 9.85
N VAL A 72 14.09 23.95 9.86
CA VAL A 72 13.48 25.28 9.89
C VAL A 72 13.73 25.99 11.22
N GLN A 73 13.62 25.28 12.35
CA GLN A 73 13.98 25.80 13.67
C GLN A 73 15.45 26.23 13.73
N ASP A 74 16.35 25.47 13.08
CA ASP A 74 17.77 25.80 12.92
C ASP A 74 18.04 26.91 11.87
N ARG A 75 16.99 27.53 11.35
CA ARG A 75 17.03 28.64 10.38
C ARG A 75 17.72 28.27 9.07
N LEU A 76 17.64 27.02 8.63
CA LEU A 76 18.08 26.64 7.29
C LEU A 76 17.11 27.20 6.25
N PRO A 77 17.60 27.80 5.14
CA PRO A 77 16.74 28.28 4.08
C PRO A 77 15.92 27.14 3.47
N VAL A 78 14.61 27.36 3.31
CA VAL A 78 13.68 26.40 2.66
C VAL A 78 14.18 25.92 1.30
N THR A 79 14.85 26.79 0.54
CA THR A 79 15.44 26.45 -0.76
C THR A 79 16.56 25.42 -0.65
N LYS A 80 17.39 25.49 0.40
CA LYS A 80 18.46 24.52 0.66
C LYS A 80 17.89 23.19 1.14
N ILE A 81 16.85 23.22 1.98
CA ILE A 81 16.12 22.01 2.42
C ILE A 81 15.50 21.31 1.21
N ALA A 82 14.78 22.05 0.37
CA ALA A 82 14.15 21.53 -0.85
C ALA A 82 15.17 20.90 -1.80
N ALA A 83 16.31 21.57 -2.02
CA ALA A 83 17.39 21.06 -2.85
C ALA A 83 18.01 19.77 -2.30
N ALA A 84 18.24 19.68 -0.97
CA ALA A 84 18.80 18.49 -0.35
C ALA A 84 17.86 17.27 -0.44
N LEU A 85 16.55 17.51 -0.37
CA LEU A 85 15.52 16.47 -0.49
C LEU A 85 15.15 16.13 -1.94
N GLY A 86 15.56 16.94 -2.91
CA GLY A 86 15.13 16.79 -4.32
C GLY A 86 13.64 17.04 -4.55
N VAL A 87 13.01 17.90 -3.73
CA VAL A 87 11.57 18.22 -3.80
C VAL A 87 11.33 19.71 -4.06
N SER A 88 10.09 20.08 -4.38
CA SER A 88 9.73 21.50 -4.52
C SER A 88 9.67 22.20 -3.16
N THR A 89 9.89 23.51 -3.15
CA THR A 89 9.76 24.32 -1.93
C THR A 89 8.35 24.30 -1.35
N TRP A 90 7.32 24.04 -2.18
CA TRP A 90 5.95 23.90 -1.72
C TRP A 90 5.78 22.67 -0.82
N VAL A 91 6.38 21.54 -1.17
CA VAL A 91 6.37 20.31 -0.34
C VAL A 91 7.01 20.56 1.02
N VAL A 92 8.11 21.32 1.05
CA VAL A 92 8.76 21.68 2.32
C VAL A 92 7.83 22.54 3.17
N ARG A 93 7.22 23.59 2.61
CA ARG A 93 6.30 24.47 3.35
C ARG A 93 5.09 23.75 3.92
N THR A 94 4.52 22.80 3.18
CA THR A 94 3.36 22.03 3.67
C THR A 94 3.74 21.00 4.73
N ALA A 95 5.00 20.54 4.76
CA ALA A 95 5.51 19.59 5.74
C ALA A 95 5.88 20.24 7.10
N VAL A 96 6.34 21.50 7.10
CA VAL A 96 6.79 22.22 8.31
C VAL A 96 5.67 22.43 9.33
N GLY A 97 4.43 22.66 8.87
CA GLY A 97 3.36 23.09 9.78
C GLY A 97 3.67 24.44 10.45
N ASP A 98 3.32 24.57 11.73
CA ASP A 98 3.70 25.71 12.57
C ASP A 98 5.05 25.40 13.25
N PRO A 99 6.16 26.05 12.84
CA PRO A 99 7.46 25.76 13.43
C PRO A 99 7.46 26.24 14.89
N GLY A 100 7.63 25.30 15.82
CA GLY A 100 7.66 25.61 17.25
C GLY A 100 8.68 26.71 17.58
N GLU A 101 8.28 27.65 18.42
CA GLU A 101 9.18 28.68 18.95
C GLU A 101 10.15 28.04 19.95
N GLY A 102 11.38 27.81 19.48
CA GLY A 102 12.47 27.31 20.31
C GLY A 102 13.82 27.80 19.80
N PRO A 103 14.85 27.83 20.65
CA PRO A 103 16.21 28.11 20.20
C PRO A 103 16.67 27.06 19.18
N PRO A 104 17.60 27.41 18.26
CA PRO A 104 18.19 26.43 17.36
C PRO A 104 18.93 25.36 18.15
N SER A 105 18.90 24.13 17.64
CA SER A 105 19.44 22.92 18.26
C SER A 105 20.97 22.89 18.39
N GLY A 106 21.68 23.80 17.70
CA GLY A 106 23.14 23.85 17.67
C GLY A 106 23.78 22.84 16.71
N VAL A 107 22.99 22.02 15.99
CA VAL A 107 23.50 21.12 14.95
C VAL A 107 24.03 21.92 13.77
N SER A 108 25.18 21.50 13.22
CA SER A 108 25.78 22.18 12.07
C SER A 108 24.89 22.08 10.83
N ARG A 109 24.90 23.13 10.00
CA ARG A 109 24.13 23.15 8.73
C ARG A 109 24.52 22.00 7.81
N GLU A 110 25.80 21.67 7.75
CA GLU A 110 26.30 20.56 6.93
C GLU A 110 25.75 19.21 7.42
N SER A 111 25.70 19.00 8.73
CA SER A 111 25.09 17.80 9.32
C SER A 111 23.59 17.70 8.99
N ARG A 112 22.85 18.81 9.08
CA ARG A 112 21.43 18.85 8.69
C ARG A 112 21.22 18.51 7.22
N LEU A 113 22.04 19.06 6.32
CA LEU A 113 21.95 18.78 4.90
C LEU A 113 22.29 17.32 4.59
N ALA A 114 23.28 16.73 5.26
CA ALA A 114 23.61 15.32 5.14
C ALA A 114 22.45 14.42 5.60
N GLN A 115 21.82 14.74 6.74
CA GLN A 115 20.64 14.00 7.23
C GLN A 115 19.46 14.10 6.25
N LEU A 116 19.24 15.27 5.63
CA LEU A 116 18.19 15.45 4.61
C LEU A 116 18.46 14.61 3.35
N GLN A 117 19.71 14.54 2.91
CA GLN A 117 20.08 13.70 1.77
C GLN A 117 19.91 12.21 2.09
N GLU A 118 20.25 11.80 3.31
CA GLU A 118 20.10 10.42 3.74
C GLU A 118 18.63 9.99 3.79
N ILE A 119 17.75 10.79 4.41
CA ILE A 119 16.32 10.46 4.45
C ILE A 119 15.69 10.46 3.05
N ALA A 120 16.20 11.28 2.12
CA ALA A 120 15.77 11.27 0.72
C ALA A 120 16.15 9.96 0.01
N ARG A 121 17.36 9.43 0.27
CA ARG A 121 17.80 8.13 -0.24
C ARG A 121 16.98 6.99 0.35
N GLU A 122 16.81 6.96 1.67
CA GLU A 122 15.98 5.95 2.35
C GLU A 122 14.55 5.91 1.77
N LEU A 123 13.95 7.07 1.50
CA LEU A 123 12.62 7.16 0.86
C LEU A 123 12.61 6.67 -0.59
N ALA A 124 13.66 6.97 -1.37
CA ALA A 124 13.79 6.49 -2.73
C ALA A 124 13.92 4.96 -2.75
N ASP A 125 14.76 4.40 -1.89
CA ASP A 125 14.96 2.95 -1.75
C ASP A 125 13.69 2.24 -1.28
N ALA A 126 12.98 2.80 -0.30
CA ALA A 126 11.70 2.28 0.16
C ALA A 126 10.64 2.31 -0.96
N THR A 127 10.63 3.36 -1.80
CA THR A 127 9.74 3.45 -2.96
C THR A 127 10.08 2.38 -4.00
N ALA A 128 11.36 2.21 -4.33
CA ALA A 128 11.82 1.18 -5.25
C ALA A 128 11.48 -0.22 -4.74
N GLY A 129 11.71 -0.51 -3.46
CA GLY A 129 11.36 -1.77 -2.82
C GLY A 129 9.86 -2.07 -2.90
N ARG A 130 8.99 -1.07 -2.67
CA ARG A 130 7.54 -1.22 -2.83
C ARG A 130 7.15 -1.57 -4.27
N LEU A 131 7.76 -0.90 -5.26
CA LEU A 131 7.49 -1.19 -6.68
C LEU A 131 7.90 -2.62 -7.06
N VAL A 132 9.01 -3.14 -6.52
CA VAL A 132 9.41 -4.55 -6.70
C VAL A 132 8.35 -5.49 -6.13
N LEU A 133 7.91 -5.28 -4.90
CA LEU A 133 6.87 -6.10 -4.26
C LEU A 133 5.53 -6.06 -5.02
N GLU A 134 5.18 -4.90 -5.59
CA GLU A 134 4.00 -4.76 -6.44
C GLU A 134 4.14 -5.52 -7.77
N ALA A 135 5.33 -5.50 -8.37
CA ALA A 135 5.63 -6.26 -9.59
C ALA A 135 5.61 -7.77 -9.33
N GLU A 136 6.18 -8.23 -8.21
CA GLU A 136 6.10 -9.63 -7.77
C GLU A 136 4.64 -10.07 -7.55
N ARG A 137 3.82 -9.25 -6.86
CA ARG A 137 2.39 -9.52 -6.69
C ARG A 137 1.70 -9.65 -8.05
N LYS A 138 2.03 -8.78 -9.00
CA LYS A 138 1.47 -8.84 -10.37
C LYS A 138 1.89 -10.11 -11.09
N ALA A 139 3.15 -10.55 -10.96
CA ALA A 139 3.64 -11.79 -11.53
C ALA A 139 2.88 -13.00 -10.95
N LEU A 140 2.72 -13.06 -9.63
CA LEU A 140 2.00 -14.12 -8.93
C LEU A 140 0.52 -14.20 -9.36
N VAL A 141 -0.19 -13.07 -9.42
CA VAL A 141 -1.57 -12.99 -9.94
C VAL A 141 -1.65 -13.51 -11.38
N THR A 142 -0.68 -13.14 -12.22
CA THR A 142 -0.68 -13.55 -13.63
C THR A 142 -0.42 -15.04 -13.79
N ALA A 143 0.48 -15.63 -13.00
CA ALA A 143 0.77 -17.06 -13.01
C ALA A 143 -0.45 -17.86 -12.56
N ALA A 144 -0.99 -17.54 -11.38
CA ALA A 144 -2.17 -18.22 -10.82
C ALA A 144 -3.39 -18.15 -11.76
N HIS A 145 -3.57 -17.04 -12.48
CA HIS A 145 -4.64 -16.92 -13.48
C HIS A 145 -4.40 -17.77 -14.73
N ARG A 146 -3.16 -17.83 -15.25
CA ARG A 146 -2.82 -18.61 -16.45
C ARG A 146 -2.99 -20.12 -16.23
N GLU A 147 -2.66 -20.57 -15.03
CA GLU A 147 -2.79 -21.97 -14.62
C GLU A 147 -4.25 -22.35 -14.27
N ASN A 148 -5.19 -21.40 -14.33
CA ASN A 148 -6.58 -21.56 -13.86
C ASN A 148 -6.69 -22.06 -12.41
N ALA A 149 -5.63 -21.89 -11.62
CA ALA A 149 -5.53 -22.37 -10.24
C ALA A 149 -6.47 -21.60 -9.30
N LEU A 150 -6.68 -20.30 -9.55
CA LEU A 150 -7.57 -19.42 -8.78
C LEU A 150 -8.43 -18.57 -9.71
N ASP A 151 -9.70 -18.39 -9.35
CA ASP A 151 -10.58 -17.48 -10.09
C ASP A 151 -10.29 -15.99 -9.76
N VAL A 152 -10.86 -15.09 -10.55
CA VAL A 152 -10.64 -13.64 -10.41
C VAL A 152 -11.13 -13.08 -9.06
N PHE A 153 -12.18 -13.66 -8.47
CA PHE A 153 -12.72 -13.25 -7.18
C PHE A 153 -11.89 -13.80 -6.02
N GLU A 154 -11.40 -15.05 -6.12
CA GLU A 154 -10.43 -15.63 -5.19
C GLU A 154 -9.15 -14.77 -5.16
N LEU A 155 -8.61 -14.42 -6.33
CA LEU A 155 -7.43 -13.55 -6.45
C LEU A 155 -7.69 -12.17 -5.84
N ALA A 156 -8.84 -11.55 -6.14
CA ALA A 156 -9.23 -10.26 -5.57
C ALA A 156 -9.29 -10.29 -4.03
N SER A 157 -9.86 -11.36 -3.46
CA SER A 157 -9.93 -11.56 -2.02
C SER A 157 -8.55 -11.68 -1.38
N LEU A 158 -7.65 -12.45 -2.00
CA LEU A 158 -6.30 -12.69 -1.47
C LEU A 158 -5.40 -11.47 -1.57
N THR A 159 -5.47 -10.72 -2.67
CA THR A 159 -4.61 -9.55 -2.89
C THR A 159 -5.17 -8.25 -2.29
N GLY A 160 -6.46 -8.23 -1.90
CA GLY A 160 -7.16 -7.00 -1.50
C GLY A 160 -7.38 -6.02 -2.66
N LEU A 161 -7.32 -6.49 -3.91
CA LEU A 161 -7.55 -5.67 -5.10
C LEU A 161 -8.97 -5.90 -5.60
N THR A 162 -9.55 -4.93 -6.32
CA THR A 162 -10.87 -5.14 -6.92
C THR A 162 -10.79 -6.18 -8.05
N PRO A 163 -11.86 -6.96 -8.29
CA PRO A 163 -11.90 -7.89 -9.43
C PRO A 163 -11.60 -7.21 -10.77
N GLU A 164 -12.00 -5.95 -10.93
CA GLU A 164 -11.68 -5.16 -12.12
C GLU A 164 -10.17 -4.88 -12.26
N HIS A 165 -9.50 -4.54 -11.16
CA HIS A 165 -8.06 -4.35 -11.14
C HIS A 165 -7.35 -5.67 -11.52
N ILE A 166 -7.78 -6.81 -10.97
CA ILE A 166 -7.26 -8.13 -11.35
C ILE A 166 -7.44 -8.38 -12.85
N ARG A 167 -8.64 -8.14 -13.40
CA ARG A 167 -8.89 -8.27 -14.85
C ARG A 167 -7.97 -7.39 -15.67
N LYS A 168 -7.72 -6.14 -15.25
CA LYS A 168 -6.79 -5.22 -15.93
C LYS A 168 -5.36 -5.75 -15.91
N MET A 169 -4.91 -6.28 -14.77
CA MET A 169 -3.56 -6.85 -14.62
C MET A 169 -3.34 -8.04 -15.56
N VAL A 170 -4.31 -8.94 -15.68
CA VAL A 170 -4.18 -10.16 -16.50
C VAL A 170 -4.43 -9.91 -18.00
N ARG A 171 -5.28 -8.94 -18.37
CA ARG A 171 -5.56 -8.59 -19.78
C ARG A 171 -4.37 -7.99 -20.53
N GLY A 172 -3.45 -7.33 -19.84
CA GLY A 172 -2.29 -6.65 -20.43
C GLY A 172 -1.30 -7.54 -21.20
N ARG A 173 -1.50 -8.86 -21.23
CA ARG A 173 -0.67 -9.81 -21.99
C ARG A 173 -1.34 -10.42 -23.23
N ARG A 174 -2.59 -10.06 -23.57
CA ARG A 174 -3.33 -10.64 -24.73
C ARG A 174 -3.14 -9.89 -26.06
N LYS A 175 -2.30 -8.84 -26.10
CA LYS A 175 -1.88 -8.15 -27.34
C LYS A 175 -0.34 -8.24 -27.48
N ALA A 176 0.14 -9.42 -27.83
CA ALA A 176 1.47 -9.68 -28.37
C ALA A 176 1.44 -11.08 -28.98
N SER A 177 0.78 -11.20 -30.11
CA SER A 177 0.88 -12.29 -31.08
C SER A 177 0.55 -11.72 -32.45
#